data_AF-A0A2N5LGT4-F1
#
_entry.id   AF-A0A2N5LGT4-F1
#
_cell.length_a   1.000
_cell.length_b   1.000
_cell.length_c   1.000
_cell.angle_alpha   90.00
_cell.angle_beta   90.00
_cell.angle_gamma   90.00
#
_symmetry.space_group_name_H-M   'P 1'
#
loop_
_entity.id
_entity.type
_entity.pdbx_description
1 polymer ?
#
loop_
_entity_poly.entity_id
_entity_poly.type
_entity_poly.pdbx_seq_one_letter_code
_entity_poly.pdbx_strand_id
1 'polypeptide(L)'
;MLDLSKYSNVKYDDANYNCLHFACSVYRDLTDVDLSADVTELCQSRRHRHVCPDKLSRFVLIDDPKTPCIAVMRSPVSVHCGVYINGAIVHLDETGIKSQPPHIAKHQYQSVKYYDYNAHPPHTSAAATKVS
;
A
#
# COMPACT_ATOMS: atom_id res chain seq x y z
N MET A 1 17.22 4.42 7.48
CA MET A 1 17.04 2.95 7.67
C MET A 1 15.74 2.77 8.44
N LEU A 2 14.85 1.86 8.02
CA LEU A 2 13.59 1.63 8.73
C LEU A 2 13.89 1.02 10.10
N ASP A 3 13.42 1.66 11.17
CA ASP A 3 13.47 1.11 12.52
C ASP A 3 12.12 0.44 12.86
N LEU A 4 12.06 -0.89 12.68
CA LEU A 4 10.87 -1.67 13.02
C LEU A 4 10.64 -1.80 14.53
N SER A 5 11.64 -1.51 15.38
CA SER A 5 11.49 -1.61 16.83
C SER A 5 10.46 -0.63 17.39
N LYS A 6 10.25 0.51 16.71
CA LYS A 6 9.17 1.47 16.96
C LYS A 6 7.78 0.83 16.95
N TYR A 7 7.62 -0.27 16.22
CA TYR A 7 6.35 -0.97 16.05
C TYR A 7 6.27 -2.27 16.88
N SER A 8 7.23 -2.54 17.77
CA SER A 8 7.31 -3.78 18.55
C SER A 8 6.07 -4.10 19.40
N ASN A 9 5.32 -3.08 19.81
CA ASN A 9 4.09 -3.23 20.61
C ASN A 9 2.80 -3.15 19.79
N VAL A 10 2.91 -2.99 18.46
CA VAL A 10 1.74 -2.89 17.59
C VAL A 10 1.10 -4.27 17.44
N LYS A 11 -0.22 -4.30 17.65
CA LYS A 11 -1.05 -5.49 17.45
C LYS A 11 -2.05 -5.22 16.34
N TYR A 12 -2.30 -6.23 15.53
CA TYR A 12 -3.32 -6.16 14.49
C TYR A 12 -4.71 -6.07 15.14
N ASP A 13 -5.48 -5.08 14.70
CA ASP A 13 -6.90 -4.93 14.99
C ASP A 13 -7.60 -4.58 13.67
N ASP A 14 -8.52 -5.43 13.19
CA ASP A 14 -9.17 -5.24 11.89
C ASP A 14 -9.92 -3.90 11.79
N ALA A 15 -10.46 -3.43 12.92
CA ALA A 15 -11.27 -2.21 13.00
C ALA A 15 -10.44 -0.96 13.27
N ASN A 16 -9.41 -1.06 14.10
CA ASN A 16 -8.69 0.11 14.63
C ASN A 16 -7.25 0.27 14.10
N TYR A 17 -6.57 -0.83 13.78
CA TYR A 17 -5.17 -0.80 13.35
C TYR A 17 -4.80 -2.07 12.56
N ASN A 18 -5.22 -2.10 11.29
CA ASN A 18 -5.00 -3.21 10.38
C ASN A 18 -3.77 -2.97 9.47
N CYS A 19 -3.60 -3.85 8.48
CA CYS A 19 -2.46 -3.82 7.56
C CYS A 19 -2.29 -2.49 6.81
N LEU A 20 -3.38 -1.80 6.48
CA LEU A 20 -3.33 -0.53 5.76
C LEU A 20 -2.90 0.63 6.67
N HIS A 21 -3.37 0.65 7.92
CA HIS A 21 -2.92 1.62 8.92
C HIS A 21 -1.40 1.51 9.16
N PHE A 22 -0.93 0.27 9.26
CA PHE A 22 0.50 0.01 9.40
C PHE A 22 1.28 0.43 8.15
N ALA A 23 0.78 0.11 6.95
CA ALA A 23 1.42 0.51 5.70
C ALA A 23 1.54 2.04 5.58
N CYS A 24 0.49 2.80 5.92
CA CYS A 24 0.53 4.26 5.97
C CYS A 24 1.56 4.77 6.98
N SER A 25 1.63 4.15 8.16
CA SER A 25 2.58 4.56 9.22
C SER A 25 4.03 4.36 8.77
N VAL A 26 4.32 3.17 8.22
CA VAL A 26 5.66 2.84 7.69
C VAL A 26 6.02 3.74 6.52
N TYR A 27 5.10 3.98 5.59
CA TYR A 27 5.35 4.84 4.44
C TYR A 27 5.66 6.28 4.87
N ARG A 28 4.88 6.83 5.82
CA ARG A 28 5.11 8.15 6.38
C ARG A 28 6.46 8.26 7.07
N ASP A 29 6.84 7.28 7.89
CA ASP A 29 8.15 7.28 8.56
C ASP A 29 9.34 7.26 7.58
N LEU A 30 9.13 6.79 6.35
CA LEU A 30 10.18 6.70 5.32
C LEU A 30 10.23 7.91 4.38
N THR A 31 9.11 8.62 4.21
CA THR A 31 8.93 9.64 3.17
C THR A 31 8.43 10.98 3.67
N ASP A 32 8.06 11.07 4.96
CA ASP A 32 7.32 12.17 5.57
C ASP A 32 5.95 12.46 4.94
N VAL A 33 5.44 11.57 4.07
CA VAL A 33 4.14 11.69 3.41
C VAL A 33 3.07 10.91 4.15
N ASP A 34 1.99 11.58 4.55
CA ASP A 34 0.83 10.93 5.16
C ASP A 34 -0.20 10.50 4.10
N LEU A 35 -0.26 9.19 3.85
CA LEU A 35 -1.21 8.59 2.90
C LEU A 35 -2.59 8.36 3.51
N SER A 36 -2.73 8.46 4.85
CA SER A 36 -3.94 8.02 5.56
C SER A 36 -5.19 8.75 5.07
N ALA A 37 -5.09 10.04 4.74
CA ALA A 37 -6.19 10.84 4.21
C ALA A 37 -6.74 10.33 2.87
N ASP A 38 -5.88 9.75 2.04
CA ASP A 38 -6.23 9.25 0.70
C ASP A 38 -6.75 7.80 0.73
N VAL A 39 -6.54 7.10 1.84
CA VAL A 39 -6.98 5.69 2.01
C VAL A 39 -7.89 5.47 3.22
N THR A 40 -8.37 6.54 3.85
CA THR A 40 -9.19 6.49 5.08
C THR A 40 -10.40 5.58 4.92
N GLU A 41 -11.07 5.64 3.78
CA GLU A 41 -12.25 4.83 3.46
C GLU A 41 -11.93 3.34 3.28
N LEU A 42 -10.67 3.00 2.97
CA LEU A 42 -10.17 1.64 2.89
C LEU A 42 -9.64 1.11 4.23
N CYS A 43 -9.36 1.99 5.19
CA CYS A 43 -8.89 1.62 6.52
C CYS A 43 -9.99 0.98 7.38
N GLN A 44 -11.27 1.13 7.01
CA GLN A 44 -12.38 0.52 7.72
C GLN A 44 -12.30 -1.03 7.72
N SER A 45 -13.05 -1.64 8.65
CA SER A 45 -13.17 -3.10 8.70
C SER A 45 -13.63 -3.65 7.36
N ARG A 46 -13.26 -4.89 7.04
CA ARG A 46 -13.42 -5.45 5.68
C ARG A 46 -14.84 -5.30 5.10
N ARG A 47 -15.87 -5.34 5.95
CA ARG A 47 -17.29 -5.23 5.56
C ARG A 47 -17.74 -3.81 5.20
N HIS A 48 -16.99 -2.80 5.62
CA HIS A 48 -17.34 -1.39 5.49
C HIS A 48 -16.39 -0.60 4.58
N ARG A 49 -15.40 -1.25 3.96
CA ARG A 49 -14.46 -0.55 3.08
C ARG A 49 -15.18 0.07 1.89
N HIS A 50 -14.93 1.36 1.69
CA HIS A 50 -15.40 2.10 0.52
C HIS A 50 -14.22 2.52 -0.34
N VAL A 51 -14.33 2.31 -1.65
CA VAL A 51 -13.33 2.76 -2.62
C VAL A 51 -13.71 4.17 -3.06
N CYS A 52 -12.82 5.14 -2.86
CA CYS A 52 -12.94 6.48 -3.43
C CYS A 52 -12.00 6.59 -4.64
N PRO A 53 -12.50 6.48 -5.88
CA PRO A 53 -11.64 6.46 -7.07
C PRO A 53 -10.77 7.71 -7.21
N ASP A 54 -11.30 8.88 -6.85
CA ASP A 54 -10.58 10.16 -6.95
C ASP A 54 -9.35 10.18 -6.07
N LYS A 55 -9.46 9.70 -4.83
CA LYS A 55 -8.30 9.59 -3.92
C LYS A 55 -7.31 8.53 -4.40
N LEU A 56 -7.81 7.40 -4.91
CA LEU A 56 -6.97 6.33 -5.42
C LEU A 56 -6.25 6.67 -6.73
N SER A 57 -6.69 7.68 -7.46
CA SER A 57 -6.02 8.14 -8.70
C SER A 57 -4.57 8.62 -8.47
N ARG A 58 -4.23 8.99 -7.22
CA ARG A 58 -2.87 9.38 -6.80
C ARG A 58 -1.91 8.19 -6.68
N PHE A 59 -2.43 6.96 -6.67
CA PHE A 59 -1.64 5.74 -6.59
C PHE A 59 -1.44 5.17 -7.99
N VAL A 60 -0.24 5.34 -8.52
CA VAL A 60 0.11 4.92 -9.88
C VAL A 60 0.66 3.50 -9.83
N LEU A 61 0.02 2.58 -10.57
CA LEU A 61 0.52 1.21 -10.72
C LEU A 61 1.90 1.23 -11.42
N ILE A 62 2.87 0.53 -10.85
CA ILE A 62 4.22 0.39 -11.40
C ILE A 62 4.58 -1.10 -11.56
N ASP A 63 5.28 -1.42 -12.65
CA ASP A 63 5.69 -2.80 -12.96
C ASP A 63 6.96 -3.21 -12.20
N ASP A 64 7.89 -2.28 -12.02
CA ASP A 64 9.12 -2.48 -11.25
C ASP A 64 9.02 -1.80 -9.87
N PRO A 65 9.12 -2.56 -8.76
CA PRO A 65 8.87 -2.01 -7.43
C PRO A 65 10.01 -1.07 -6.98
N LYS A 66 9.65 0.17 -6.64
CA LYS A 66 10.56 1.17 -6.07
C LYS A 66 10.53 1.15 -4.55
N THR A 67 11.63 1.54 -3.90
CA THR A 67 11.67 1.69 -2.44
C THR A 67 11.54 3.16 -2.04
N PRO A 68 10.62 3.52 -1.12
CA PRO A 68 9.45 2.74 -0.70
C PRO A 68 8.28 2.85 -1.70
N CYS A 69 7.47 1.81 -1.85
CA CYS A 69 6.19 1.88 -2.56
C CYS A 69 5.14 1.00 -1.90
N ILE A 70 3.85 1.23 -2.17
CA ILE A 70 2.77 0.41 -1.61
C ILE A 70 2.68 -0.90 -2.36
N ALA A 71 2.69 -2.02 -1.63
CA ALA A 71 2.45 -3.35 -2.19
C ALA A 71 1.04 -3.82 -1.81
N VAL A 72 0.20 -4.08 -2.80
CA VAL A 72 -1.13 -4.67 -2.63
C VAL A 72 -1.06 -6.14 -3.02
N MET A 73 -1.40 -7.00 -2.07
CA MET A 73 -1.39 -8.44 -2.20
C MET A 73 -2.83 -8.95 -2.24
N ARG A 74 -3.20 -9.75 -3.24
CA ARG A 74 -4.58 -10.27 -3.38
C ARG A 74 -4.61 -11.77 -3.52
N SER A 75 -5.57 -12.38 -2.83
CA SER A 75 -6.06 -13.74 -3.04
C SER A 75 -7.57 -13.70 -3.31
N PRO A 76 -8.20 -14.81 -3.71
CA PRO A 76 -9.65 -14.84 -3.99
C PRO A 76 -10.53 -14.42 -2.81
N VAL A 77 -10.03 -14.54 -1.58
CA VAL A 77 -10.79 -14.32 -0.34
C VAL A 77 -10.25 -13.18 0.52
N SER A 78 -9.14 -12.55 0.11
CA SER A 78 -8.46 -11.54 0.93
C SER A 78 -7.72 -10.51 0.08
N VAL A 79 -7.77 -9.26 0.54
CA VAL A 79 -6.92 -8.17 0.07
C VAL A 79 -6.08 -7.70 1.25
N HIS A 80 -4.76 -7.74 1.06
CA HIS A 80 -3.76 -7.38 2.04
C HIS A 80 -2.82 -6.31 1.47
N CYS A 81 -2.12 -5.59 2.32
CA CYS A 81 -1.17 -4.58 1.86
C CYS A 81 0.01 -4.41 2.81
N GLY A 82 1.06 -3.80 2.28
CA GLY A 82 2.28 -3.46 2.99
C GLY A 82 3.09 -2.43 2.22
N VAL A 83 4.31 -2.19 2.66
CA VAL A 83 5.27 -1.31 1.98
C VAL A 83 6.43 -2.16 1.46
N TYR A 84 6.74 -2.03 0.18
CA TYR A 84 7.94 -2.64 -0.40
C TYR A 84 9.16 -1.77 -0.09
N ILE A 85 10.18 -2.40 0.49
CA ILE A 85 11.40 -1.77 0.98
C ILE A 85 12.56 -2.73 0.72
N ASN A 86 13.52 -2.31 -0.12
CA ASN A 86 14.79 -3.01 -0.35
C ASN A 86 14.64 -4.53 -0.60
N GLY A 87 13.71 -4.93 -1.48
CA GLY A 87 13.51 -6.34 -1.83
C GLY A 87 12.54 -7.11 -0.95
N ALA A 88 11.96 -6.49 0.08
CA ALA A 88 11.00 -7.11 0.98
C ALA A 88 9.70 -6.30 1.09
N ILE A 89 8.59 -6.98 1.34
CA ILE A 89 7.30 -6.37 1.67
C ILE A 89 7.15 -6.44 3.18
N VAL A 90 7.12 -5.26 3.80
CA VAL A 90 6.91 -5.06 5.23
C VAL A 90 5.42 -4.83 5.47
N HIS A 91 4.78 -5.69 6.26
CA HIS A 91 3.34 -5.63 6.51
C HIS A 91 2.98 -6.13 7.91
N LEU A 92 1.78 -5.81 8.36
CA LEU A 92 1.21 -6.27 9.64
C LEU A 92 0.07 -7.23 9.36
N ASP A 93 0.06 -8.40 9.99
CA ASP A 93 -1.08 -9.31 10.03
C ASP A 93 -1.40 -9.75 11.47
N GLU A 94 -2.36 -10.67 11.62
CA GLU A 94 -2.83 -11.19 12.91
C GLU A 94 -1.73 -11.79 13.79
N THR A 95 -0.62 -12.23 13.18
CA THR A 95 0.54 -12.80 13.89
C THR A 95 1.63 -11.77 14.19
N GLY A 96 1.46 -10.52 13.74
CA GLY A 96 2.38 -9.41 13.96
C GLY A 96 3.02 -8.90 12.67
N ILE A 97 4.14 -8.21 12.83
CA ILE A 97 4.87 -7.59 11.73
C ILE A 97 5.67 -8.65 11.00
N LYS A 98 5.60 -8.63 9.67
CA LYS A 98 6.38 -9.49 8.79
C LYS A 98 7.15 -8.66 7.79
N SER A 99 8.32 -9.17 7.43
CA SER A 99 9.12 -8.70 6.31
C SER A 99 9.42 -9.92 5.45
N GLN A 100 8.88 -9.95 4.24
CA GLN A 100 9.04 -11.11 3.36
C GLN A 100 9.29 -10.69 1.91
N PRO A 101 10.17 -11.38 1.18
CA PRO A 101 10.42 -11.05 -0.22
C PRO A 101 9.18 -11.36 -1.10
N PRO A 102 8.99 -10.65 -2.22
CA PRO A 102 7.82 -10.81 -3.08
C PRO A 102 7.52 -12.24 -3.53
N HIS A 103 8.55 -13.05 -3.78
CA HIS A 103 8.35 -14.44 -4.20
C HIS A 103 7.70 -15.28 -3.09
N ILE A 104 8.01 -15.03 -1.82
CA ILE A 104 7.34 -15.67 -0.67
C ILE A 104 5.89 -15.19 -0.55
N ALA A 105 5.66 -13.89 -0.70
CA ALA A 105 4.29 -13.35 -0.70
C ALA A 105 3.44 -13.96 -1.83
N LYS A 106 4.01 -14.19 -3.02
CA LYS A 106 3.32 -14.82 -4.15
C LYS A 106 2.88 -16.28 -3.91
N HIS A 107 3.45 -16.98 -2.93
CA HIS A 107 2.95 -18.31 -2.54
C HIS A 107 1.62 -18.23 -1.77
N GLN A 108 1.37 -17.14 -1.04
CA GLN A 108 0.15 -16.91 -0.26
C GLN A 108 -0.89 -16.10 -1.04
N TYR A 109 -0.43 -15.22 -1.93
CA TYR A 109 -1.25 -14.29 -2.69
C TYR A 109 -1.05 -14.52 -4.19
N GLN A 110 -2.14 -14.71 -4.92
CA GLN A 110 -2.13 -14.94 -6.36
C GLN A 110 -1.59 -13.74 -7.15
N SER A 111 -1.69 -12.54 -6.58
CA SER A 111 -1.12 -11.34 -7.19
C SER A 111 -0.50 -10.42 -6.15
N VAL A 112 0.59 -9.77 -6.57
CA VAL A 112 1.24 -8.68 -5.87
C VAL A 112 1.39 -7.54 -6.87
N LYS A 113 0.82 -6.38 -6.56
CA LYS A 113 0.89 -5.17 -7.37
C LYS A 113 1.54 -4.05 -6.58
N TYR A 114 2.28 -3.18 -7.25
CA TYR A 114 3.03 -2.11 -6.63
C TYR A 114 2.49 -0.76 -7.08
N TYR A 115 2.41 0.18 -6.15
CA TYR A 115 1.85 1.51 -6.38
C TYR A 115 2.82 2.56 -5.86
N ASP A 116 3.22 3.44 -6.75
CA ASP A 116 3.95 4.67 -6.44
C ASP A 116 2.93 5.75 -6.05
N TYR A 117 3.22 6.53 -5.02
CA TYR A 117 2.33 7.61 -4.62
C TYR A 117 2.76 8.91 -5.27
N ASN A 118 1.89 9.48 -6.09
CA ASN A 118 2.11 10.76 -6.74
C ASN A 118 1.06 11.78 -6.25
N ALA A 119 1.50 12.68 -5.36
CA ALA A 119 0.67 13.76 -4.82
C ALA A 119 0.14 14.72 -5.91
N HIS A 120 0.76 14.74 -7.09
CA HIS A 120 0.34 15.51 -8.25
C HIS A 120 -0.03 14.53 -9.37
N PRO A 121 -1.30 14.08 -9.46
CA PRO A 121 -1.70 13.18 -10.54
C PRO A 121 -1.30 13.83 -11.87
N PRO A 122 -0.81 13.07 -12.87
CA PRO A 122 -0.53 13.64 -14.17
C PRO A 122 -1.83 14.29 -14.65
N HIS A 123 -1.84 15.63 -14.74
CA HIS A 123 -2.86 16.32 -15.49
C HIS A 123 -2.91 15.63 -16.85
N THR A 124 -4.08 15.14 -17.22
CA THR A 124 -4.35 14.55 -18.52
C THR A 124 -4.03 15.60 -19.58
N SER A 125 -2.78 15.67 -20.02
CA SER A 125 -2.41 16.33 -21.27
C SER A 125 -2.80 15.35 -22.37
N ALA A 126 -4.07 15.43 -22.78
CA ALA A 126 -4.51 14.87 -24.03
C ALA A 126 -3.87 15.68 -25.16
N ALA A 127 -2.61 15.37 -25.48
CA ALA A 127 -2.04 15.68 -26.77
C ALA A 127 -2.60 14.67 -27.78
N ALA A 128 -3.60 15.09 -28.54
CA ALA A 128 -3.92 14.48 -29.81
C ALA A 128 -4.29 15.59 -30.80
N THR A 129 -3.25 16.28 -31.28
CA THR A 129 -3.26 16.90 -32.60
C THR A 129 -3.66 15.84 -33.61
N LYS A 130 -4.85 15.97 -34.20
CA LYS A 130 -5.11 15.38 -35.51
C LYS A 130 -5.21 16.51 -36.52
N VAL A 131 -4.17 16.55 -37.34
CA VAL A 131 -4.10 17.14 -38.67
C VAL A 131 -5.25 16.60 -39.51
N SER A 132 -6.08 17.48 -40.06
CA SER A 132 -6.61 17.47 -41.44
C SER A 132 -7.38 18.76 -41.66
#